data_AF-A0A9Q3DDN7-F1
#
_entry.id   AF-A0A9Q3DDN7-F1
#
_cell.length_a   1.000
_cell.length_b   1.000
_cell.length_c   1.000
_cell.angle_alpha   90.00
_cell.angle_beta   90.00
_cell.angle_gamma   90.00
#
_symmetry.space_group_name_H-M   'P 1'
#
loop_
_entity.id
_entity.type
_entity.pdbx_description
1 polymer ?
#
loop_
_entity_poly.entity_id
_entity_poly.type
_entity_poly.pdbx_seq_one_letter_code
_entity_poly.pdbx_strand_id
1 'polypeptide(L)'
;MIIKWAKNYWRFKMESALESAIFNAEKDNPLTWFFKKKDILFALHPDMSDTMINMKILREYGGELEHAIKCRCVEPCSIEEYINAMEYIITRTRIGKTWTKIPMECKMVLKIFRKDRKPERPV
;
A
#
# COMPACT_ATOMS: atom_id res chain seq x y z
N MET A 1 8.98 -32.07 25.07
CA MET A 1 7.79 -31.41 24.46
C MET A 1 8.01 -29.88 24.28
N ILE A 2 9.08 -29.45 23.59
CA ILE A 2 9.38 -28.00 23.42
C ILE A 2 9.02 -27.49 22.00
N ILE A 3 8.94 -28.41 21.04
CA ILE A 3 8.82 -28.11 19.60
C ILE A 3 7.48 -27.44 19.23
N LYS A 4 6.38 -27.78 19.93
CA LYS A 4 5.03 -27.27 19.62
C LYS A 4 4.91 -25.76 19.86
N TRP A 5 5.55 -25.24 20.91
CA TRP A 5 5.49 -23.82 21.27
C TRP A 5 6.45 -22.97 20.45
N ALA A 6 7.65 -23.48 20.14
CA ALA A 6 8.61 -22.80 19.27
C ALA A 6 8.05 -22.57 17.84
N LYS A 7 7.35 -23.57 17.29
CA LYS A 7 6.68 -23.48 15.98
C LYS A 7 5.55 -22.44 15.98
N ASN A 8 4.80 -22.36 17.07
CA ASN A 8 3.72 -21.38 17.23
C ASN A 8 4.25 -19.96 17.43
N TYR A 9 5.33 -19.77 18.19
CA TYR A 9 5.94 -18.47 18.40
C TYR A 9 6.56 -17.89 17.12
N TRP A 10 7.27 -18.71 16.34
CA TRP A 10 7.81 -18.28 15.05
C TRP A 10 6.71 -17.86 14.08
N ARG A 11 5.63 -18.64 14.00
CA ARG A 11 4.49 -18.33 13.15
C ARG A 11 3.81 -17.02 13.58
N PHE A 12 3.57 -16.84 14.87
CA PHE A 12 3.03 -15.59 15.42
C PHE A 12 3.92 -14.39 15.11
N LYS A 13 5.25 -14.54 15.19
CA LYS A 13 6.20 -13.48 14.83
C LYS A 13 6.13 -13.12 13.34
N MET A 14 5.99 -14.11 12.47
CA MET A 14 5.83 -13.90 11.02
C MET A 14 4.49 -13.23 10.69
N GLU A 15 3.39 -13.66 11.30
CA GLU A 15 2.06 -13.05 11.16
C GLU A 15 2.05 -11.60 11.66
N SER A 16 2.66 -11.33 12.82
CA SER A 16 2.81 -9.97 13.35
C SER A 16 3.71 -9.08 12.47
N ALA A 17 4.78 -9.64 11.89
CA ALA A 17 5.62 -8.95 10.92
C ALA A 17 4.87 -8.65 9.61
N LEU A 18 3.93 -9.53 9.22
CA LEU A 18 3.03 -9.29 8.10
C LEU A 18 2.08 -8.13 8.41
N GLU A 19 1.36 -8.15 9.53
CA GLU A 19 0.38 -7.11 9.88
C GLU A 19 1.00 -5.72 10.12
N SER A 20 2.18 -5.67 10.73
CA SER A 20 2.87 -4.40 11.06
C SER A 20 3.54 -3.73 9.86
N ALA A 21 3.81 -4.48 8.79
CA ALA A 21 4.48 -3.97 7.60
C ALA A 21 3.47 -3.29 6.66
N ILE A 22 2.95 -2.13 7.06
CA ILE A 22 2.12 -1.27 6.20
C ILE A 22 3.04 -0.54 5.22
N PHE A 23 2.65 -0.49 3.93
CA PHE A 23 3.43 0.19 2.91
C PHE A 23 3.37 1.73 3.08
N ASN A 24 4.53 2.39 3.05
CA ASN A 24 4.63 3.84 3.04
C ASN A 24 5.31 4.34 1.76
N ALA A 25 4.54 5.00 0.88
CA ALA A 25 5.02 5.49 -0.42
C ALA A 25 6.12 6.57 -0.35
N GLU A 26 6.36 7.19 0.82
CA GLU A 26 7.43 8.18 1.00
C GLU A 26 8.74 7.56 1.48
N LYS A 27 8.67 6.42 2.18
CA LYS A 27 9.82 5.84 2.90
C LYS A 27 10.25 4.49 2.32
N ASP A 28 9.30 3.71 1.84
CA ASP A 28 9.55 2.34 1.42
C ASP A 28 9.79 2.28 -0.08
N ASN A 29 10.78 1.46 -0.46
CA ASN A 29 10.99 1.11 -1.85
C ASN A 29 9.98 -0.01 -2.24
N PRO A 30 9.20 0.17 -3.32
CA PRO A 30 8.22 -0.81 -3.80
C PRO A 30 8.75 -2.22 -3.97
N LEU A 31 9.90 -2.34 -4.64
CA LEU A 31 10.56 -3.62 -4.97
C LEU A 31 10.94 -4.37 -3.69
N THR A 32 11.67 -3.71 -2.79
CA THR A 32 12.19 -4.35 -1.58
C THR A 32 11.06 -4.70 -0.60
N TRP A 33 10.06 -3.84 -0.50
CA TRP A 33 8.89 -4.09 0.34
C TRP A 33 8.07 -5.27 -0.20
N PHE A 34 7.87 -5.34 -1.52
CA PHE A 34 7.12 -6.42 -2.16
C PHE A 34 7.79 -7.78 -1.93
N PHE A 35 9.10 -7.89 -2.18
CA PHE A 35 9.82 -9.15 -1.96
C PHE A 35 9.83 -9.57 -0.49
N LYS A 36 10.01 -8.63 0.44
CA LYS A 36 9.95 -8.93 1.87
C LYS A 36 8.59 -9.52 2.29
N LYS A 37 7.49 -8.98 1.75
CA LYS A 37 6.14 -9.52 1.98
C LYS A 37 5.95 -10.88 1.33
N LYS A 38 6.44 -11.05 0.11
CA LYS A 38 6.41 -12.33 -0.61
C LYS A 38 7.12 -13.42 0.18
N ASP A 39 8.32 -13.15 0.70
CA ASP A 39 9.10 -14.13 1.47
C ASP A 39 8.38 -14.55 2.75
N ILE A 40 7.79 -13.60 3.49
CA ILE A 40 7.00 -13.89 4.70
C ILE A 40 5.75 -14.71 4.36
N LEU A 41 5.04 -14.36 3.28
CA LEU A 41 3.85 -15.09 2.84
C LEU A 41 4.19 -16.50 2.38
N PHE A 42 5.28 -16.68 1.64
CA PHE A 42 5.74 -17.99 1.19
C PHE A 42 6.18 -18.87 2.37
N ALA A 43 6.83 -18.28 3.38
CA ALA A 43 7.20 -18.98 4.60
C ALA A 43 5.98 -19.42 5.45
N LEU A 44 4.89 -18.65 5.43
CA LEU A 44 3.64 -18.98 6.12
C LEU A 44 2.73 -19.92 5.31
N HIS A 45 2.73 -19.79 4.00
CA HIS A 45 1.84 -20.47 3.06
C HIS A 45 2.62 -20.94 1.82
N PRO A 46 3.43 -22.02 1.93
CA PRO A 46 4.23 -22.51 0.83
C PRO A 46 3.39 -23.06 -0.34
N ASP A 47 2.15 -23.45 -0.08
CA ASP A 47 1.24 -24.01 -1.09
C ASP A 47 0.48 -22.95 -1.91
N MET A 48 0.73 -21.66 -1.67
CA MET A 48 0.02 -20.56 -2.34
C MET A 48 0.61 -20.27 -3.72
N SER A 49 -0.24 -20.05 -4.72
CA SER A 49 0.22 -19.66 -6.07
C SER A 49 0.77 -18.23 -6.08
N ASP A 50 1.70 -17.94 -6.99
CA ASP A 50 2.24 -16.58 -7.17
C ASP A 50 1.14 -15.54 -7.44
N THR A 51 0.12 -15.90 -8.22
CA THR A 51 -1.04 -15.03 -8.46
C THR A 51 -1.79 -14.67 -7.18
N MET A 52 -1.98 -15.64 -6.29
CA MET A 52 -2.68 -15.44 -5.03
C MET A 52 -1.83 -14.67 -4.01
N ILE A 53 -0.50 -14.87 -4.03
CA ILE A 53 0.45 -14.04 -3.29
C ILE A 53 0.35 -12.58 -3.74
N ASN A 54 0.37 -12.33 -5.06
CA ASN A 54 0.28 -10.97 -5.60
C ASN A 54 -1.03 -10.28 -5.19
N MET A 55 -2.17 -10.96 -5.31
CA MET A 55 -3.46 -10.45 -4.86
C MET A 55 -3.48 -10.11 -3.36
N LYS A 56 -2.84 -10.95 -2.54
CA LYS A 56 -2.78 -10.76 -1.09
C LYS A 56 -1.92 -9.55 -0.73
N ILE A 57 -0.78 -9.38 -1.40
CA ILE A 57 0.08 -8.20 -1.25
C ILE A 57 -0.64 -6.93 -1.74
N LEU A 58 -1.43 -7.00 -2.82
CA LEU A 58 -2.21 -5.87 -3.31
C LEU A 58 -3.19 -5.32 -2.28
N ARG A 59 -3.88 -6.22 -1.57
CA ARG A 59 -4.83 -5.85 -0.51
C ARG A 59 -4.16 -5.09 0.63
N GLU A 60 -2.87 -5.33 0.88
CA GLU A 60 -2.11 -4.69 1.94
C GLU A 60 -1.75 -3.22 1.63
N TYR A 61 -1.72 -2.81 0.35
CA TYR A 61 -1.52 -1.41 -0.01
C TYR A 61 -2.73 -0.54 0.37
N GLY A 62 -3.93 -1.11 0.24
CA GLY A 62 -5.19 -0.48 0.59
C GLY A 62 -5.56 0.78 -0.21
N GLY A 63 -6.84 1.14 -0.14
CA GLY A 63 -7.35 2.43 -0.56
C GLY A 63 -7.06 2.81 -2.02
N GLU A 64 -6.59 4.05 -2.21
CA GLU A 64 -6.37 4.62 -3.55
C GLU A 64 -5.18 3.98 -4.28
N LEU A 65 -4.18 3.49 -3.54
CA LEU A 65 -2.99 2.88 -4.14
C LEU A 65 -3.34 1.51 -4.74
N GLU A 66 -4.09 0.67 -4.00
CA GLU A 66 -4.61 -0.60 -4.50
C GLU A 66 -5.43 -0.40 -5.79
N HIS A 67 -6.36 0.56 -5.77
CA HIS A 67 -7.19 0.86 -6.93
C HIS A 67 -6.35 1.35 -8.12
N ALA A 68 -5.39 2.24 -7.89
CA ALA A 68 -4.53 2.77 -8.95
C ALA A 68 -3.65 1.71 -9.61
N ILE A 69 -3.19 0.70 -8.86
CA ILE A 69 -2.41 -0.43 -9.38
C ILE A 69 -3.32 -1.36 -10.19
N LYS A 70 -4.50 -1.71 -9.66
CA LYS A 70 -5.50 -2.54 -10.37
C LYS A 70 -5.95 -1.93 -11.69
N CYS A 71 -6.12 -0.61 -11.76
CA CYS A 71 -6.46 0.07 -13.01
C CYS A 71 -5.36 0.02 -14.09
N ARG A 72 -4.13 -0.37 -13.72
CA ARG A 72 -2.98 -0.46 -14.64
C ARG A 72 -2.55 -1.89 -14.93
N CYS A 73 -2.83 -2.82 -14.03
CA CYS A 73 -2.51 -4.24 -14.16
C CYS A 73 -3.79 -5.00 -14.52
N VAL A 74 -3.97 -5.36 -15.79
CA VAL A 74 -5.08 -6.22 -16.23
C VAL A 74 -4.66 -7.68 -16.04
N GLU A 75 -5.46 -8.48 -15.33
CA GLU A 75 -5.12 -9.89 -15.08
C GLU A 75 -5.18 -10.75 -16.35
N PRO A 76 -4.27 -11.72 -16.53
CA PRO A 76 -3.15 -12.08 -15.65
C PRO A 76 -1.97 -11.12 -15.80
N CYS A 77 -1.43 -10.64 -14.67
CA CYS A 77 -0.34 -9.68 -14.65
C CYS A 77 0.86 -10.26 -13.88
N SER A 78 2.05 -10.13 -14.45
CA SER A 78 3.30 -10.63 -13.88
C SER A 78 3.75 -9.81 -12.67
N ILE A 79 4.63 -10.39 -11.85
CA ILE A 79 5.21 -9.71 -10.68
C ILE A 79 5.94 -8.43 -11.12
N GLU A 80 6.67 -8.50 -12.24
CA GLU A 80 7.42 -7.37 -12.77
C GLU A 80 6.52 -6.23 -13.21
N GLU A 81 5.42 -6.53 -13.89
CA GLU A 81 4.42 -5.53 -14.28
C GLU A 81 3.75 -4.88 -13.07
N TYR A 82 3.45 -5.64 -12.02
CA TYR A 82 2.92 -5.12 -10.77
C TYR A 82 3.89 -4.14 -10.09
N ILE A 83 5.17 -4.51 -10.00
CA ILE A 83 6.19 -3.67 -9.37
C ILE A 83 6.45 -2.42 -10.23
N ASN A 84 6.54 -2.56 -11.56
CA ASN A 84 6.70 -1.44 -12.48
C ASN A 84 5.52 -0.47 -12.39
N ALA A 85 4.28 -0.98 -12.35
CA ALA A 85 3.09 -0.15 -12.19
C ALA A 85 3.11 0.60 -10.85
N MET A 86 3.54 -0.06 -9.78
CA MET A 86 3.64 0.53 -8.46
C MET A 86 4.72 1.62 -8.38
N GLU A 87 5.93 1.34 -8.87
CA GLU A 87 7.00 2.33 -8.98
C GLU A 87 6.57 3.53 -9.81
N TYR A 88 5.89 3.29 -10.93
CA TYR A 88 5.34 4.34 -11.79
C TYR A 88 4.33 5.22 -11.03
N ILE A 89 3.38 4.62 -10.30
CA ILE A 89 2.37 5.35 -9.54
C ILE A 89 3.04 6.19 -8.46
N ILE A 90 3.96 5.63 -7.66
CA ILE A 90 4.59 6.33 -6.55
C ILE A 90 5.50 7.47 -7.04
N THR A 91 6.17 7.25 -8.17
CA THR A 91 7.07 8.25 -8.78
C THR A 91 6.29 9.39 -9.42
N ARG A 92 5.22 9.08 -10.16
CA ARG A 92 4.48 10.08 -10.95
C ARG A 92 3.26 10.67 -10.25
N THR A 93 2.79 10.06 -9.18
CA THR A 93 1.60 10.52 -8.46
C THR A 93 1.92 10.78 -6.99
N ARG A 94 1.07 11.56 -6.32
CA ARG A 94 1.10 11.73 -4.86
C ARG A 94 0.24 10.68 -4.13
N ILE A 95 -0.22 9.64 -4.84
CA ILE A 95 -1.07 8.59 -4.27
C ILE A 95 -0.22 7.78 -3.28
N GLY A 96 -0.75 7.54 -2.07
CA GLY A 96 -0.05 6.82 -0.99
C GLY A 96 0.94 7.67 -0.20
N LYS A 97 1.23 8.92 -0.61
CA LYS A 97 2.01 9.87 0.21
C LYS A 97 1.07 10.45 1.27
N THR A 98 1.43 10.27 2.54
CA THR A 98 0.71 10.96 3.62
C THR A 98 0.82 12.45 3.34
N TRP A 99 -0.30 13.16 3.17
CA TRP A 99 -0.30 14.61 3.21
C TRP A 99 0.33 15.01 4.55
N THR A 100 1.62 15.34 4.54
CA THR A 100 2.25 15.99 5.68
C THR A 100 1.36 17.18 5.97
N LYS A 101 0.78 17.17 7.18
CA LYS A 101 -0.16 18.18 7.65
C LYS A 101 0.31 19.53 7.14
N ILE A 102 -0.51 20.17 6.32
CA ILE A 102 -0.37 21.57 5.97
C ILE A 102 0.05 22.29 7.28
N PRO A 103 1.23 22.94 7.35
CA PRO A 103 1.62 23.72 8.52
C PRO A 103 0.41 24.57 8.91
N MET A 104 0.05 24.61 10.20
CA MET A 104 -1.21 25.20 10.64
C MET A 104 -1.45 26.64 10.11
N GLU A 105 -0.38 27.32 9.69
CA GLU A 105 -0.39 28.60 8.97
C GLU A 105 -1.19 28.61 7.65
N CYS A 106 -1.23 27.54 6.83
CA CYS A 106 -1.99 27.58 5.57
C CYS A 106 -3.48 27.19 5.70
N LYS A 107 -3.98 26.90 6.92
CA LYS A 107 -5.43 26.69 7.14
C LYS A 107 -6.25 27.96 6.89
N MET A 108 -5.67 29.16 7.01
CA MET A 108 -6.36 30.40 6.69
C MET A 108 -6.57 30.59 5.18
N VAL A 109 -5.57 30.27 4.35
CA VAL A 109 -5.65 30.44 2.89
C VAL A 109 -6.76 29.58 2.27
N LEU A 110 -6.94 28.34 2.76
CA LEU A 110 -8.00 27.45 2.28
C LEU A 110 -9.41 27.84 2.72
N LYS A 111 -9.57 28.57 3.85
CA LYS A 111 -10.86 29.12 4.26
C LYS A 111 -11.27 30.32 3.40
N ILE A 112 -10.30 31.15 2.99
CA ILE A 112 -10.55 32.28 2.08
C ILE A 112 -11.01 31.75 0.72
N PHE A 113 -10.24 30.84 0.11
CA PHE A 113 -10.56 30.27 -1.21
C PHE A 113 -11.88 29.49 -1.29
N ARG A 114 -12.39 28.95 -0.17
CA ARG A 114 -13.70 28.28 -0.13
C ARG A 114 -14.87 29.25 0.03
N LYS A 115 -14.65 30.47 0.53
CA LYS A 115 -15.69 31.49 0.69
C LYS A 115 -16.02 32.16 -0.65
N ASP A 116 -15.04 32.27 -1.54
CA ASP A 116 -15.17 32.89 -2.87
C ASP A 116 -15.80 31.98 -3.94
N ARG A 117 -16.09 30.71 -3.60
CA ARG A 117 -16.74 29.73 -4.51
C ARG A 117 -18.22 29.48 -4.20
N LYS A 118 -18.94 30.45 -3.64
CA LYS A 118 -20.41 30.41 -3.73
C LYS A 118 -20.80 30.91 -5.13
N PRO A 119 -21.39 30.09 -6.01
CA PRO A 119 -21.99 30.61 -7.22
C PRO A 119 -23.16 31.52 -6.81
N GLU A 120 -23.15 32.77 -7.29
CA GLU A 120 -24.34 33.61 -7.25
C GLU A 120 -25.47 32.88 -8.00
N ARG A 121 -26.61 32.68 -7.33
CA ARG A 121 -27.80 32.16 -8.00
C ARG A 121 -28.23 33.20 -9.04
N PRO A 122 -28.49 32.82 -10.30
CA PRO A 122 -29.17 33.70 -11.25
C PRO A 122 -30.55 34.06 -10.68
N VAL A 123 -30.92 35.34 -10.86
CA VAL A 123 -32.18 35.98 -10.42
C VAL A 123 -33.39 35.32 -11.08
#